data_AF-A0A1G5R8N6-F1
#
_entry.id   AF-A0A1G5R8N6-F1
#
_cell.length_a   1.000
_cell.length_b   1.000
_cell.length_c   1.000
_cell.angle_alpha   90.00
_cell.angle_beta   90.00
_cell.angle_gamma   90.00
#
_symmetry.space_group_name_H-M   'P 1'
#
loop_
_entity.id
_entity.type
_entity.pdbx_description
1 polymer ?
#
loop_
_entity_poly.entity_id
_entity_poly.type
_entity_poly.pdbx_seq_one_letter_code
_entity_poly.pdbx_strand_id
1 'polypeptide(L)'
;MEKQKKKSRQQVYTLLVQIGRKEGDGLPEGASGAALMVYASGIDEAEAVRETVAILKQADTAPLDVTGYGTLEERLAEGHEIDTDERDLMQRALDENAVIVAQMTPFFDDEPQTLH
;
A
#
# COMPACT_ATOMS: atom_id res chain seq x y z
N MET A 1 -1.77 15.02 30.31
CA MET A 1 -0.79 13.93 30.54
C MET A 1 -0.63 13.20 29.22
N GLU A 2 0.36 13.57 28.43
CA GLU A 2 0.68 12.83 27.21
C GLU A 2 1.26 11.48 27.62
N LYS A 3 0.52 10.40 27.35
CA LYS A 3 1.05 9.05 27.49
C LYS A 3 2.21 8.95 26.50
N GLN A 4 3.42 8.85 27.03
CA GLN A 4 4.61 8.51 26.26
C GLN A 4 4.32 7.19 25.54
N LYS A 5 3.91 7.26 24.25
CA LYS A 5 3.70 6.07 23.41
C LYS A 5 5.03 5.33 23.44
N LYS A 6 5.07 4.11 24.01
CA LYS A 6 6.19 3.19 23.83
C LYS A 6 6.51 3.23 22.34
N LYS A 7 7.78 3.47 21.96
CA LYS A 7 8.21 3.38 20.55
C LYS A 7 7.64 2.08 20.00
N SER A 8 6.63 2.21 19.14
CA SER A 8 6.03 1.05 18.49
C SER A 8 7.15 0.42 17.68
N ARG A 9 7.26 -0.90 17.72
CA ARG A 9 8.14 -1.62 16.80
C ARG A 9 7.62 -1.54 15.36
N GLN A 10 6.40 -1.03 15.18
CA GLN A 10 5.79 -0.86 13.88
C GLN A 10 6.48 0.24 13.11
N GLN A 11 6.71 -0.07 11.85
CA GLN A 11 7.18 0.81 10.80
C GLN A 11 6.13 0.84 9.71
N VAL A 12 6.22 1.81 8.81
CA VAL A 12 5.34 1.92 7.66
C VAL A 12 6.11 1.52 6.42
N TYR A 13 5.57 0.54 5.74
CA TYR A 13 6.11 -0.03 4.52
C TYR A 13 5.35 0.53 3.33
N THR A 14 6.07 0.85 2.27
CA THR A 14 5.48 1.10 0.95
C THR A 14 5.39 -0.22 0.21
N LEU A 15 4.20 -0.61 -0.21
CA LEU A 15 3.95 -1.83 -0.96
C LEU A 15 3.26 -1.48 -2.28
N LEU A 16 3.69 -2.09 -3.37
CA LEU A 16 2.95 -2.12 -4.63
C LEU A 16 2.23 -3.46 -4.73
N VAL A 17 0.91 -3.42 -4.75
CA VAL A 17 0.08 -4.61 -4.88
C VAL A 17 -0.58 -4.62 -6.24
N GLN A 18 -0.35 -5.68 -7.01
CA GLN A 18 -1.12 -5.91 -8.22
C GLN A 18 -2.37 -6.73 -7.87
N ILE A 19 -3.52 -6.25 -8.31
CA ILE A 19 -4.80 -6.96 -8.17
C ILE A 19 -5.36 -7.30 -9.55
N GLY A 20 -6.02 -8.44 -9.67
CA GLY A 20 -6.78 -8.83 -10.86
C GLY A 20 -8.26 -8.47 -10.74
N ARG A 21 -8.97 -8.50 -11.87
CA ARG A 21 -10.43 -8.33 -11.88
C ARG A 21 -11.15 -9.44 -11.11
N LYS A 22 -12.10 -9.04 -10.27
CA LYS A 22 -13.07 -9.90 -9.58
C LYS A 22 -14.43 -9.20 -9.50
N GLU A 23 -15.51 -9.99 -9.40
CA GLU A 23 -16.84 -9.42 -9.12
C GLU A 23 -16.84 -8.69 -7.77
N GLY A 24 -17.30 -7.44 -7.77
CA GLY A 24 -17.37 -6.61 -6.55
C GLY A 24 -16.06 -5.98 -6.11
N ASP A 25 -14.98 -6.06 -6.91
CA ASP A 25 -13.66 -5.49 -6.59
C ASP A 25 -13.58 -3.95 -6.57
N GLY A 26 -14.64 -3.26 -6.99
CA GLY A 26 -14.68 -1.80 -7.10
C GLY A 26 -13.84 -1.22 -8.24
N LEU A 27 -13.26 -2.04 -9.10
CA LEU A 27 -12.48 -1.57 -10.25
C LEU A 27 -13.40 -0.93 -11.31
N PRO A 28 -12.93 0.14 -12.00
CA PRO A 28 -13.67 0.76 -13.10
C PRO A 28 -14.11 -0.25 -14.16
N GLU A 29 -15.21 0.05 -14.85
CA GLU A 29 -15.70 -0.80 -15.95
C GLU A 29 -14.62 -0.95 -17.04
N GLY A 30 -14.45 -2.17 -17.56
CA GLY A 30 -13.44 -2.47 -18.58
C GLY A 30 -12.01 -2.68 -18.05
N ALA A 31 -11.74 -2.45 -16.77
CA ALA A 31 -10.42 -2.72 -16.20
C ALA A 31 -10.19 -4.24 -16.03
N SER A 32 -9.00 -4.75 -16.40
CA SER A 32 -8.58 -6.14 -16.20
C SER A 32 -7.85 -6.37 -14.86
N GLY A 33 -7.43 -5.29 -14.21
CA GLY A 33 -6.78 -5.30 -12.90
C GLY A 33 -6.38 -3.88 -12.46
N ALA A 34 -5.52 -3.77 -11.44
CA ALA A 34 -4.91 -2.51 -11.05
C ALA A 34 -3.60 -2.72 -10.30
N ALA A 35 -2.74 -1.70 -10.34
CA ALA A 35 -1.66 -1.50 -9.39
C ALA A 35 -2.14 -0.60 -8.24
N LEU A 36 -1.92 -1.03 -7.01
CA LEU A 36 -2.21 -0.28 -5.79
C LEU A 36 -0.91 0.11 -5.11
N MET A 37 -0.64 1.40 -4.94
CA MET A 37 0.38 1.86 -4.01
C MET A 37 -0.23 1.89 -2.61
N VAL A 38 0.35 1.16 -1.68
CA VAL A 38 -0.18 0.93 -0.35
C VAL A 38 0.84 1.32 0.70
N TYR A 39 0.40 2.05 1.73
CA TYR A 39 1.15 2.22 2.97
C TYR A 39 0.57 1.30 4.03
N ALA A 40 1.40 0.39 4.53
CA ALA A 40 0.98 -0.62 5.50
C ALA A 40 1.88 -0.56 6.73
N SER A 41 1.26 -0.52 7.91
CA SER A 41 1.98 -0.70 9.16
C SER A 41 2.35 -2.17 9.39
N GLY A 42 3.56 -2.42 9.88
CA GLY A 42 4.01 -3.77 10.27
C GLY A 42 5.27 -3.71 11.14
N ILE A 43 5.55 -4.76 11.91
CA ILE A 43 6.80 -4.90 12.67
C ILE A 43 7.95 -5.26 11.72
N ASP A 44 7.65 -6.06 10.70
CA ASP A 44 8.52 -6.36 9.58
C ASP A 44 7.73 -6.31 8.26
N GLU A 45 8.46 -6.32 7.14
CA GLU A 45 7.86 -6.26 5.81
C GLU A 45 6.94 -7.47 5.55
N ALA A 46 7.34 -8.66 6.01
CA ALA A 46 6.56 -9.87 5.79
C ALA A 46 5.20 -9.82 6.50
N GLU A 47 5.12 -9.21 7.68
CA GLU A 47 3.87 -8.90 8.37
C GLU A 47 3.04 -7.89 7.58
N ALA A 48 3.63 -6.76 7.18
CA ALA A 48 2.91 -5.75 6.39
C ALA A 48 2.31 -6.34 5.10
N VAL A 49 3.05 -7.22 4.41
CA VAL A 49 2.58 -7.96 3.23
C VAL A 49 1.41 -8.89 3.57
N ARG A 50 1.54 -9.72 4.63
CA ARG A 50 0.48 -10.66 5.03
C ARG A 50 -0.81 -9.93 5.39
N GLU A 51 -0.72 -8.87 6.18
CA GLU A 51 -1.88 -8.08 6.60
C GLU A 51 -2.52 -7.37 5.41
N THR A 52 -1.71 -6.78 4.51
CA THR A 52 -2.21 -6.15 3.28
C THR A 52 -3.01 -7.14 2.42
N VAL A 53 -2.47 -8.34 2.19
CA VAL A 53 -3.19 -9.38 1.42
C VAL A 53 -4.47 -9.81 2.14
N ALA A 54 -4.46 -9.93 3.46
CA ALA A 54 -5.63 -10.32 4.24
C ALA A 54 -6.75 -9.27 4.13
N ILE A 55 -6.42 -7.99 4.31
CA ILE A 55 -7.37 -6.87 4.20
C ILE A 55 -7.94 -6.75 2.79
N LEU A 56 -7.09 -6.84 1.76
CA LEU A 56 -7.54 -6.76 0.36
C LEU A 56 -8.49 -7.89 -0.03
N LYS A 57 -8.25 -9.11 0.48
CA LYS A 57 -9.18 -10.24 0.29
C LYS A 57 -10.51 -10.03 1.01
N GLN A 58 -10.49 -9.43 2.20
CA GLN A 58 -11.71 -9.07 2.94
C GLN A 58 -12.50 -7.95 2.23
N ALA A 59 -11.81 -7.09 1.49
CA ALA A 59 -12.40 -6.04 0.65
C ALA A 59 -12.80 -6.54 -0.76
N ASP A 60 -12.99 -7.86 -0.93
CA ASP A 60 -13.44 -8.48 -2.18
C ASP A 60 -12.54 -8.29 -3.42
N THR A 61 -11.29 -7.84 -3.25
CA THR A 61 -10.31 -7.76 -4.34
C THR A 61 -9.57 -9.09 -4.55
N ALA A 62 -8.80 -9.20 -5.64
CA ALA A 62 -7.98 -10.38 -5.96
C ALA A 62 -6.48 -10.04 -6.07
N PRO A 63 -5.74 -9.99 -4.95
CA PRO A 63 -4.28 -9.79 -4.95
C PRO A 63 -3.55 -10.88 -5.75
N LEU A 64 -2.66 -10.46 -6.65
CA LEU A 64 -1.86 -11.31 -7.53
C LEU A 64 -0.39 -11.33 -7.11
N ASP A 65 0.19 -10.14 -6.95
CA ASP A 65 1.59 -9.96 -6.59
C ASP A 65 1.76 -8.79 -5.62
N VAL A 66 2.76 -8.87 -4.74
CA VAL A 66 3.09 -7.81 -3.79
C VAL A 66 4.59 -7.58 -3.81
N THR A 67 4.97 -6.36 -4.17
CA THR A 67 6.36 -5.89 -4.16
C THR A 67 6.53 -4.86 -3.03
N GLY A 68 7.56 -5.04 -2.20
CA GLY A 68 7.92 -4.08 -1.16
C GLY A 68 8.98 -3.08 -1.61
N TYR A 69 8.79 -1.82 -1.23
CA TYR A 69 9.70 -0.69 -1.48
C TYR A 69 10.37 -0.19 -0.18
N GLY A 70 10.39 -1.03 0.86
CA GLY A 70 10.96 -0.70 2.16
C GLY A 70 10.14 0.30 2.98
N THR A 71 10.75 0.73 4.07
CA THR A 71 10.18 1.64 5.06
C THR A 71 10.32 3.10 4.66
N LEU A 72 9.59 3.99 5.33
CA LEU A 72 9.78 5.44 5.20
C LEU A 72 11.26 5.84 5.41
N GLU A 73 11.93 5.30 6.44
CA GLU A 73 13.32 5.64 6.74
C GLU A 73 14.27 5.18 5.62
N GLU A 74 14.08 3.97 5.10
CA GLU A 74 14.88 3.43 3.99
C GLU A 74 14.71 4.26 2.71
N ARG A 75 13.47 4.60 2.33
CA ARG A 75 13.21 5.44 1.15
C ARG A 75 13.85 6.82 1.27
N LEU A 76 13.80 7.44 2.45
CA LEU A 76 14.47 8.73 2.70
C LEU A 76 16.00 8.58 2.63
N ALA A 77 16.55 7.47 3.11
CA ALA A 77 17.99 7.18 3.03
C ALA A 77 18.47 6.93 1.59
N GLU A 78 17.60 6.37 0.73
CA GLU A 78 17.83 6.22 -0.72
C GLU A 78 17.68 7.55 -1.50
N GLY A 79 17.30 8.63 -0.81
CA GLY A 79 17.17 9.97 -1.40
C GLY A 79 15.82 10.21 -2.07
N HIS A 80 14.80 9.39 -1.79
CA HIS A 80 13.46 9.61 -2.34
C HIS A 80 12.80 10.79 -1.63
N GLU A 81 12.32 11.76 -2.41
CA GLU A 81 11.43 12.79 -1.89
C GLU A 81 10.03 12.18 -1.70
N ILE A 82 9.47 12.38 -0.50
CA ILE A 82 8.13 11.95 -0.13
C ILE A 82 7.42 13.20 0.32
N ASP A 83 6.33 13.54 -0.37
CA ASP A 83 5.60 14.76 -0.13
C ASP A 83 4.87 14.74 1.23
N THR A 84 4.24 15.86 1.59
CA THR A 84 3.58 15.98 2.89
C THR A 84 2.32 15.12 2.98
N ASP A 85 1.58 14.99 1.88
CA ASP A 85 0.32 14.24 1.85
C ASP A 85 0.60 12.72 1.95
N GLU A 86 1.62 12.23 1.25
CA GLU A 86 2.14 10.87 1.38
C GLU A 86 2.61 10.59 2.81
N ARG A 87 3.38 11.51 3.41
CA ARG A 87 3.83 11.37 4.81
C ARG A 87 2.67 11.30 5.79
N ASP A 88 1.63 12.10 5.58
CA ASP A 88 0.44 12.10 6.43
C ASP A 88 -0.33 10.78 6.30
N LEU A 89 -0.45 10.23 5.09
CA LEU A 89 -1.03 8.90 4.89
C LEU A 89 -0.19 7.81 5.55
N MET A 90 1.14 7.87 5.42
CA MET A 90 2.05 6.93 6.07
C MET A 90 1.96 7.00 7.60
N GLN A 91 1.89 8.21 8.15
CA GLN A 91 1.73 8.43 9.59
C GLN A 91 0.38 7.91 10.10
N ARG A 92 -0.70 8.11 9.32
CA ARG A 92 -2.01 7.54 9.64
C ARG A 92 -1.99 6.01 9.62
N ALA A 93 -1.32 5.39 8.64
CA ALA A 93 -1.16 3.94 8.61
C ALA A 93 -0.47 3.43 9.90
N LEU A 94 0.57 4.12 10.38
CA LEU A 94 1.23 3.81 11.65
C LEU A 94 0.33 3.99 12.86
N ASP A 95 -0.36 5.13 12.95
CA ASP A 95 -1.13 5.48 14.13
C ASP A 95 -2.39 4.64 14.31
N GLU A 96 -2.98 4.21 13.19
CA GLU A 96 -4.21 3.42 13.15
C GLU A 96 -3.96 1.92 13.01
N ASN A 97 -2.69 1.48 12.86
CA ASN A 97 -2.32 0.11 12.51
C ASN A 97 -3.11 -0.37 11.27
N ALA A 98 -3.04 0.41 10.20
CA ALA A 98 -3.90 0.30 9.03
C ALA A 98 -3.11 0.00 7.75
N VAL A 99 -3.87 -0.49 6.76
CA VAL A 99 -3.47 -0.64 5.36
C VAL A 99 -4.20 0.45 4.57
N ILE A 100 -3.46 1.40 4.00
CA ILE A 100 -4.01 2.55 3.29
C ILE A 100 -3.60 2.47 1.81
N VAL A 101 -4.58 2.46 0.91
CA VAL A 101 -4.33 2.61 -0.53
C VAL A 101 -4.12 4.09 -0.82
N ALA A 102 -2.89 4.46 -1.20
CA ALA A 102 -2.50 5.83 -1.51
C ALA A 102 -2.80 6.20 -2.97
N GLN A 103 -2.59 5.24 -3.89
CA GLN A 103 -2.86 5.41 -5.31
C GLN A 103 -3.41 4.10 -5.89
N MET A 104 -4.35 4.21 -6.83
CA MET A 104 -4.84 3.11 -7.64
C MET A 104 -4.67 3.46 -9.12
N THR A 105 -3.96 2.60 -9.85
CA THR A 105 -3.75 2.72 -11.29
C THR A 105 -4.38 1.51 -11.97
N PRO A 106 -5.61 1.63 -12.50
CA PRO A 106 -6.30 0.54 -13.19
C PRO A 106 -5.58 0.16 -14.49
N PHE A 107 -5.66 -1.11 -14.85
CA PHE A 107 -5.17 -1.65 -16.11
C PHE A 107 -6.33 -1.82 -17.08
N PHE A 108 -6.23 -1.25 -18.28
CA PHE A 108 -7.18 -1.43 -19.36
C PHE A 108 -6.47 -2.10 -20.54
N ASP A 109 -7.12 -3.09 -21.15
CA ASP A 109 -6.52 -3.90 -22.23
C ASP A 109 -6.17 -3.07 -23.49
N ASP A 110 -6.68 -1.83 -23.60
CA ASP A 110 -6.45 -0.91 -24.71
C ASP A 110 -5.36 0.15 -24.46
N GLU A 111 -4.72 0.21 -23.28
CA GLU A 111 -3.66 1.18 -23.02
C GLU A 111 -2.26 0.59 -23.23
N PRO A 112 -1.41 1.18 -24.11
CA PRO A 112 -0.02 0.80 -24.19
C PRO A 112 0.68 1.12 -22.87
N GLN A 113 1.23 0.08 -22.24
CA GLN A 113 1.99 0.15 -20.99
C GLN A 113 3.19 1.10 -21.16
N THR A 114 2.97 2.38 -20.89
CA THR A 114 4.04 3.37 -20.76
C THR A 114 4.33 3.52 -19.28
N LEU A 115 5.23 2.68 -18.77
CA LEU A 115 5.97 3.02 -17.54
C LEU A 115 6.75 4.31 -17.84
N HIS A 116 6.50 5.35 -17.06
CA HIS A 116 7.35 6.55 -16.99
C HIS A 116 8.28 6.43 -15.79
#